data_AF-H5WVJ9-F1
#
_entry.id   AF-H5WVJ9-F1
#
_cell.length_a   1.000
_cell.length_b   1.000
_cell.length_c   1.000
_cell.angle_alpha   90.00
_cell.angle_beta   90.00
_cell.angle_gamma   90.00
#
_symmetry.space_group_name_H-M   'P 1'
#
loop_
_entity.id
_entity.type
_entity.pdbx_description
1 polymer ?
#
loop_
_entity_poly.entity_id
_entity_poly.type
_entity_poly.pdbx_seq_one_letter_code
_entity_poly.pdbx_strand_id
1 'polypeptide(L)'
;MSEPTPGEQAQASAWGVPASQLAAARDALNRIATLDWPLPDRVHLVARLAKGAGADVGTVFAGAVLALAPLASFERVLPLPGVGTLRARGLARALGSLDLAALAPQAGALADAQRRVAELQAEVASLKAELNRVYAQLSDSERPPAAAPMRVEDLTQSLLAQVHLADQALVQGRTGLRLGGVVVNVQGQATQLEGELALDFTVAKSPSQLSLRFDAAGGGSAAALPRELRTVPDVTGYTETLARRKLQAQGLDAQVLRSAVAGAGGVVRRQAPEAGMPVPDNAQVRVVIG
;
A
#
# COMPACT_ATOMS: atom_id res chain seq x y z
N MET A 1 34.96 -25.00 8.21
CA MET A 1 33.86 -25.94 7.88
C MET A 1 34.16 -27.22 8.61
N SER A 2 33.15 -27.90 9.13
CA SER A 2 33.33 -29.16 9.85
C SER A 2 33.72 -30.29 8.88
N GLU A 3 34.49 -31.27 9.36
CA GLU A 3 34.79 -32.46 8.58
C GLU A 3 33.56 -33.40 8.48
N PRO A 4 33.40 -34.16 7.37
CA PRO A 4 32.34 -35.15 7.25
C PRO A 4 32.54 -36.32 8.20
N THR A 5 31.50 -36.66 8.95
CA THR A 5 31.49 -37.85 9.82
C THR A 5 31.55 -39.16 9.01
N PRO A 6 31.97 -40.29 9.59
CA PRO A 6 31.95 -41.58 8.90
C PRO A 6 30.58 -41.96 8.32
N GLY A 7 29.50 -41.64 9.05
CA GLY A 7 28.13 -41.85 8.58
C GLY A 7 27.78 -40.98 7.37
N GLU A 8 28.16 -39.70 7.40
CA GLU A 8 28.01 -38.81 6.24
C GLU A 8 28.84 -39.27 5.04
N GLN A 9 30.03 -39.86 5.24
CA GLN A 9 30.83 -40.40 4.13
C GLN A 9 30.15 -41.61 3.48
N ALA A 10 29.60 -42.53 4.27
CA ALA A 10 28.83 -43.66 3.76
C ALA A 10 27.56 -43.20 3.02
N GLN A 11 26.86 -42.22 3.59
CA GLN A 11 25.64 -41.65 3.03
C GLN A 11 25.90 -40.85 1.75
N ALA A 12 26.98 -40.09 1.70
CA ALA A 12 27.45 -39.36 0.52
C ALA A 12 27.65 -40.29 -0.68
N SER A 13 28.29 -41.44 -0.45
CA SER A 13 28.45 -42.48 -1.46
C SER A 13 27.10 -43.02 -1.93
N ALA A 14 26.21 -43.37 -1.01
CA ALA A 14 24.88 -43.89 -1.34
C ALA A 14 24.01 -42.87 -2.12
N TRP A 15 24.19 -41.57 -1.85
CA TRP A 15 23.42 -40.50 -2.48
C TRP A 15 24.11 -39.92 -3.71
N GLY A 16 25.33 -40.29 -4.06
CA GLY A 16 26.11 -39.62 -5.11
C GLY A 16 26.17 -38.10 -4.88
N VAL A 17 26.51 -37.70 -3.66
CA VAL A 17 26.70 -36.30 -3.23
C VAL A 17 28.06 -36.24 -2.53
N PRO A 18 28.90 -35.20 -2.73
CA PRO A 18 30.17 -35.06 -2.01
C PRO A 18 29.97 -35.05 -0.49
N ALA A 19 30.81 -35.78 0.27
CA ALA A 19 30.72 -35.82 1.73
C ALA A 19 30.91 -34.44 2.38
N SER A 20 31.75 -33.58 1.78
CA SER A 20 31.92 -32.18 2.18
C SER A 20 30.62 -31.38 2.07
N GLN A 21 29.76 -31.70 1.10
CA GLN A 21 28.47 -31.03 0.92
C GLN A 21 27.48 -31.42 2.03
N LEU A 22 27.51 -32.68 2.52
CA LEU A 22 26.70 -33.11 3.66
C LEU A 22 27.15 -32.43 4.96
N ALA A 23 28.47 -32.35 5.19
CA ALA A 23 29.02 -31.64 6.33
C ALA A 23 28.65 -30.14 6.30
N ALA A 24 28.72 -29.50 5.13
CA ALA A 24 28.30 -28.12 4.92
C ALA A 24 26.79 -27.92 5.19
N ALA A 25 25.95 -28.85 4.74
CA ALA A 25 24.51 -28.81 4.98
C ALA A 25 24.17 -28.96 6.47
N ARG A 26 24.87 -29.84 7.20
CA ARG A 26 24.76 -29.99 8.66
C ARG A 26 25.15 -28.68 9.36
N ASP A 27 26.29 -28.08 9.00
CA ASP A 27 26.74 -26.80 9.56
C ASP A 27 25.71 -25.70 9.29
N ALA A 28 25.12 -25.67 8.09
CA ALA A 28 24.06 -24.72 7.72
C ALA A 28 22.82 -24.86 8.61
N LEU A 29 22.32 -26.10 8.79
CA LEU A 29 21.17 -26.36 9.65
C LEU A 29 21.44 -25.95 11.11
N ASN A 30 22.62 -26.28 11.63
CA ASN A 30 23.00 -25.91 12.99
C ASN A 30 23.07 -24.38 13.15
N ARG A 31 23.63 -23.66 12.17
CA ARG A 31 23.65 -22.19 12.20
C ARG A 31 22.25 -21.59 12.10
N ILE A 32 21.41 -22.08 11.19
CA ILE A 32 20.02 -21.62 11.06
C ILE A 32 19.27 -21.86 12.37
N ALA A 33 19.45 -23.00 13.03
CA ALA A 33 18.84 -23.31 14.32
C ALA A 33 19.31 -22.42 15.48
N THR A 34 20.47 -21.75 15.35
CA THR A 34 20.98 -20.78 16.34
C THR A 34 20.61 -19.33 16.04
N LEU A 35 19.99 -19.04 14.89
CA LEU A 35 19.52 -17.68 14.59
C LEU A 35 18.50 -17.23 15.65
N ASP A 36 18.61 -15.97 16.07
CA ASP A 36 17.68 -15.30 16.98
C ASP A 36 16.38 -14.87 16.27
N TRP A 37 15.86 -15.78 15.44
CA TRP A 37 14.63 -15.59 14.68
C TRP A 37 13.54 -16.47 15.27
N PRO A 38 12.26 -16.06 15.20
CA PRO A 38 11.13 -16.93 15.54
C PRO A 38 11.24 -18.29 14.82
N LEU A 39 10.87 -19.37 15.50
CA LEU A 39 10.92 -20.72 14.92
C LEU A 39 10.19 -20.82 13.56
N PRO A 40 8.97 -20.26 13.38
CA PRO A 40 8.29 -20.30 12.08
C PRO A 40 9.12 -19.70 10.94
N ASP A 41 9.84 -18.62 11.21
CA ASP A 41 10.65 -17.93 10.19
C ASP A 41 11.87 -18.76 9.79
N ARG A 42 12.51 -19.41 10.76
CA ARG A 42 13.62 -20.36 10.51
C ARG A 42 13.15 -21.56 9.70
N VAL A 43 11.96 -22.09 10.00
CA VAL A 43 11.32 -23.17 9.24
C VAL A 43 11.04 -22.75 7.79
N HIS A 44 10.47 -21.55 7.60
CA HIS A 44 10.21 -21.01 6.28
C HIS A 44 11.49 -20.75 5.48
N LEU A 45 12.55 -20.30 6.13
CA LEU A 45 13.86 -20.13 5.52
C LEU A 45 14.36 -21.47 4.96
N VAL A 46 14.43 -22.52 5.78
CA VAL A 46 14.90 -23.85 5.34
C VAL A 46 14.05 -24.39 4.18
N ALA A 47 12.72 -24.29 4.29
CA ALA A 47 11.81 -24.73 3.23
C ALA A 47 12.02 -23.95 1.92
N ARG A 48 12.28 -22.64 1.99
CA ARG A 48 12.51 -21.78 0.82
C ARG A 48 13.86 -22.06 0.17
N LEU A 49 14.93 -22.23 0.95
CA LEU A 49 16.26 -22.57 0.44
C LEU A 49 16.22 -23.93 -0.27
N ALA A 50 15.55 -24.92 0.33
CA ALA A 50 15.32 -26.20 -0.30
C ALA A 50 14.54 -26.07 -1.62
N LYS A 51 13.44 -25.33 -1.62
CA LYS A 51 12.62 -25.11 -2.82
C LYS A 51 13.40 -24.40 -3.94
N GLY A 52 14.24 -23.42 -3.61
CA GLY A 52 15.09 -22.72 -4.58
C GLY A 52 16.08 -23.63 -5.29
N ALA A 53 16.49 -24.72 -4.64
CA ALA A 53 17.33 -25.77 -5.22
C ALA A 53 16.51 -26.93 -5.84
N GLY A 54 15.19 -26.77 -5.99
CA GLY A 54 14.31 -27.79 -6.56
C GLY A 54 13.93 -28.93 -5.62
N ALA A 55 14.19 -28.80 -4.30
CA ALA A 55 13.83 -29.80 -3.30
C ALA A 55 12.52 -29.43 -2.59
N ASP A 56 11.50 -30.28 -2.69
CA ASP A 56 10.23 -30.10 -1.98
C ASP A 56 10.30 -30.70 -0.56
N VAL A 57 10.83 -29.91 0.36
CA VAL A 57 11.01 -30.25 1.77
C VAL A 57 9.73 -29.91 2.55
N GLY A 58 9.00 -28.84 2.20
CA GLY A 58 7.83 -28.39 2.96
C GLY A 58 8.17 -27.88 4.37
N THR A 59 7.21 -27.24 5.04
CA THR A 59 7.43 -26.64 6.37
C THR A 59 7.47 -27.66 7.50
N VAL A 60 6.69 -28.76 7.39
CA VAL A 60 6.65 -29.82 8.42
C VAL A 60 8.02 -30.51 8.56
N PHE A 61 8.62 -30.92 7.43
CA PHE A 61 9.94 -31.55 7.46
C PHE A 61 11.03 -30.55 7.86
N ALA A 62 10.99 -29.31 7.37
CA ALA A 62 11.91 -28.26 7.78
C ALA A 62 11.85 -28.02 9.31
N GLY A 63 10.65 -28.01 9.90
CA GLY A 63 10.46 -27.93 11.35
C GLY A 63 11.04 -29.13 12.10
N ALA A 64 10.77 -30.34 11.62
CA ALA A 64 11.31 -31.56 12.22
C ALA A 64 12.85 -31.60 12.19
N VAL A 65 13.45 -31.19 11.07
CA VAL A 65 14.92 -31.12 10.92
C VAL A 65 15.52 -30.10 11.89
N LEU A 66 14.91 -28.91 12.01
CA LEU A 66 15.39 -27.88 12.93
C LEU A 66 15.22 -28.28 14.40
N ALA A 67 14.16 -29.03 14.73
CA ALA A 67 13.96 -29.55 16.09
C ALA A 67 15.02 -30.60 16.51
N LEU A 68 15.69 -31.23 15.54
CA LEU A 68 16.81 -32.15 15.79
C LEU A 68 18.16 -31.44 15.96
N ALA A 69 18.22 -30.12 15.74
CA ALA A 69 19.45 -29.36 15.89
C ALA A 69 19.81 -29.13 17.37
N PRO A 70 21.09 -29.17 17.76
CA PRO A 70 22.26 -29.35 16.91
C PRO A 70 22.40 -30.79 16.40
N LEU A 71 22.53 -30.93 15.08
CA LEU A 71 22.73 -32.19 14.39
C LEU A 71 24.21 -32.59 14.48
N ALA A 72 24.46 -33.76 15.05
CA ALA A 72 25.78 -34.40 15.01
C ALA A 72 26.09 -34.99 13.62
N SER A 73 25.07 -35.47 12.90
CA SER A 73 25.16 -36.11 11.59
C SER A 73 23.82 -35.95 10.85
N PHE A 74 23.86 -35.85 9.53
CA PHE A 74 22.67 -35.83 8.67
C PHE A 74 21.87 -37.14 8.71
N GLU A 75 22.45 -38.24 9.19
CA GLU A 75 21.77 -39.54 9.32
C GLU A 75 20.57 -39.47 10.27
N ARG A 76 20.59 -38.58 11.27
CA ARG A 76 19.46 -38.41 12.21
C ARG A 76 18.20 -37.87 11.54
N VAL A 77 18.33 -37.32 10.33
CA VAL A 77 17.20 -36.77 9.55
C VAL A 77 16.43 -37.88 8.83
N LEU A 78 17.07 -39.00 8.50
CA LEU A 78 16.47 -40.09 7.74
C LEU A 78 15.30 -40.83 8.43
N PRO A 79 15.34 -41.12 9.75
CA PRO A 79 14.28 -41.87 10.41
C PRO A 79 12.97 -41.09 10.57
N LEU A 80 12.94 -39.81 10.20
CA LEU A 80 11.76 -38.98 10.34
C LEU A 80 10.62 -39.52 9.46
N PRO A 81 9.43 -39.78 10.03
CA PRO A 81 8.32 -40.34 9.28
C PRO A 81 7.88 -39.40 8.15
N GLY A 82 7.66 -39.94 6.95
CA GLY A 82 7.30 -39.16 5.76
C GLY A 82 8.47 -38.45 5.07
N VAL A 83 9.70 -38.68 5.54
CA VAL A 83 10.93 -38.17 4.91
C VAL A 83 11.50 -39.23 3.99
N GLY A 84 11.21 -39.10 2.70
CA GLY A 84 11.90 -39.90 1.69
C GLY A 84 13.38 -39.50 1.60
N THR A 85 14.24 -40.47 1.29
CA THR A 85 15.67 -40.25 0.97
C THR A 85 15.86 -39.14 -0.07
N LEU A 86 14.92 -38.99 -1.01
CA LEU A 86 14.91 -37.92 -2.00
C LEU A 86 14.79 -36.52 -1.38
N ARG A 87 13.95 -36.33 -0.36
CA ARG A 87 13.78 -35.03 0.32
C ARG A 87 15.00 -34.68 1.16
N ALA A 88 15.54 -35.65 1.90
CA ALA A 88 16.76 -35.47 2.67
C ALA A 88 17.96 -35.13 1.77
N ARG A 89 18.13 -35.85 0.65
CA ARG A 89 19.16 -35.59 -0.36
C ARG A 89 18.99 -34.22 -1.02
N GLY A 90 17.76 -33.84 -1.36
CA GLY A 90 17.45 -32.52 -1.93
C GLY A 90 17.81 -31.39 -0.96
N LEU A 91 17.43 -31.53 0.31
CA LEU A 91 17.78 -30.58 1.36
C LEU A 91 19.29 -30.46 1.55
N ALA A 92 20.00 -31.58 1.63
CA ALA A 92 21.45 -31.62 1.74
C ALA A 92 22.15 -30.91 0.57
N ARG A 93 21.68 -31.12 -0.66
CA ARG A 93 22.22 -30.42 -1.82
C ARG A 93 22.00 -28.91 -1.74
N ALA A 94 20.77 -28.51 -1.44
CA ALA A 94 20.36 -27.11 -1.35
C ALA A 94 21.20 -26.33 -0.33
N LEU A 95 21.40 -26.92 0.86
CA LEU A 95 22.11 -26.28 1.95
C LEU A 95 23.63 -26.38 1.81
N GLY A 96 24.13 -27.46 1.21
CA GLY A 96 25.57 -27.63 1.05
C GLY A 96 26.18 -26.75 -0.06
N SER A 97 25.38 -26.18 -0.96
CA SER A 97 25.83 -25.16 -1.92
C SER A 97 25.76 -23.73 -1.37
N LEU A 98 25.31 -23.55 -0.13
CA LEU A 98 25.01 -22.24 0.42
C LEU A 98 26.24 -21.60 1.06
N ASP A 99 26.62 -20.43 0.57
CA ASP A 99 27.66 -19.63 1.23
C ASP A 99 27.05 -18.88 2.42
N LEU A 100 27.14 -19.49 3.59
CA LEU A 100 26.66 -18.89 4.84
C LEU A 100 27.45 -17.64 5.24
N ALA A 101 28.70 -17.47 4.77
CA ALA A 101 29.46 -16.26 5.04
C ALA A 101 28.88 -15.06 4.29
N ALA A 102 28.37 -15.28 3.07
CA ALA A 102 27.66 -14.25 2.30
C ALA A 102 26.31 -13.83 2.91
N LEU A 103 25.70 -14.69 3.74
CA LEU A 103 24.44 -14.38 4.42
C LEU A 103 24.62 -13.57 5.72
N ALA A 104 25.79 -13.62 6.36
CA ALA A 104 25.99 -12.95 7.65
C ALA A 104 25.77 -11.42 7.60
N PRO A 105 26.24 -10.68 6.57
CA PRO A 105 25.95 -9.24 6.45
C PRO A 105 24.46 -8.96 6.23
N GLN A 106 23.78 -9.83 5.48
CA GLN A 106 22.36 -9.67 5.17
C GLN A 106 21.47 -9.92 6.39
N ALA A 107 21.90 -10.78 7.32
CA ALA A 107 21.18 -11.05 8.56
C ALA A 107 21.05 -9.80 9.44
N GLY A 108 22.12 -8.99 9.54
CA GLY A 108 22.08 -7.71 10.26
C GLY A 108 21.11 -6.72 9.63
N ALA A 109 21.23 -6.50 8.32
CA ALA A 109 20.33 -5.62 7.58
C ALA A 109 18.85 -6.05 7.65
N LEU A 110 18.59 -7.36 7.64
CA LEU A 110 17.24 -7.89 7.79
C LEU A 110 16.69 -7.69 9.20
N ALA A 111 17.51 -7.91 10.24
CA ALA A 111 17.11 -7.65 11.62
C ALA A 111 16.80 -6.16 11.85
N ASP A 112 17.60 -5.27 11.26
CA ASP A 112 17.36 -3.83 11.28
C ASP A 112 16.05 -3.47 10.57
N ALA A 113 15.81 -4.05 9.39
CA ALA A 113 14.58 -3.85 8.65
C ALA A 113 13.35 -4.36 9.43
N GLN A 114 13.44 -5.52 10.08
CA GLN A 114 12.36 -6.06 10.90
C GLN A 114 12.07 -5.17 12.12
N ARG A 115 13.11 -4.67 12.80
CA ARG A 115 12.96 -3.69 13.89
C ARG A 115 12.26 -2.42 13.39
N ARG A 116 12.67 -1.91 12.23
CA ARG A 116 12.04 -0.72 11.64
C ARG A 116 10.57 -0.95 11.28
N VAL A 117 10.21 -2.12 10.75
CA VAL A 117 8.82 -2.48 10.47
C VAL A 117 8.00 -2.55 11.76
N ALA A 118 8.52 -3.15 12.83
CA ALA A 118 7.84 -3.21 14.11
C ALA A 118 7.62 -1.81 14.72
N GLU A 119 8.62 -0.93 14.63
CA GLU A 119 8.53 0.47 15.07
C GLU A 119 7.43 1.23 14.31
N LEU A 120 7.43 1.12 12.97
CA LEU A 120 6.41 1.76 12.13
C LEU A 120 4.99 1.22 12.41
N GLN A 121 4.86 -0.08 12.70
CA GLN A 121 3.57 -0.65 13.10
C GLN A 121 3.06 -0.09 14.42
N ALA A 122 3.96 0.13 15.39
CA ALA A 122 3.61 0.77 16.67
C ALA A 122 3.19 2.24 16.46
N GLU A 123 3.89 2.97 15.61
CA GLU A 123 3.55 4.35 15.24
C GLU A 123 2.15 4.44 14.60
N VAL A 124 1.86 3.58 13.62
CA VAL A 124 0.55 3.50 12.97
C VAL A 124 -0.56 3.17 13.97
N ALA A 125 -0.32 2.28 14.93
CA ALA A 125 -1.29 1.97 15.97
C ALA A 125 -1.56 3.18 16.87
N SER A 126 -0.53 3.94 17.24
CA SER A 126 -0.69 5.18 18.03
C SER A 126 -1.47 6.25 17.28
N LEU A 127 -1.14 6.48 16.01
CA LEU A 127 -1.83 7.48 15.19
C LEU A 127 -3.31 7.13 15.01
N LYS A 128 -3.64 5.84 14.86
CA LYS A 128 -5.05 5.39 14.81
C LYS A 128 -5.78 5.64 16.13
N ALA A 129 -5.13 5.43 17.27
CA ALA A 129 -5.71 5.73 18.56
C ALA A 129 -5.97 7.23 18.75
N GLU A 130 -5.06 8.08 18.28
CA GLU A 130 -5.21 9.54 18.29
C GLU A 130 -6.35 9.99 17.36
N LEU A 131 -6.41 9.46 16.13
CA LEU A 131 -7.49 9.72 15.19
C LEU A 131 -8.86 9.38 15.81
N ASN A 132 -8.98 8.20 16.43
CA ASN A 132 -10.21 7.78 17.11
C ASN A 132 -10.59 8.71 18.27
N ARG A 133 -9.60 9.22 19.01
CA ARG A 133 -9.81 10.19 20.08
C ARG A 133 -10.37 11.50 19.55
N VAL A 134 -9.79 12.01 18.46
CA VAL A 134 -10.27 13.24 17.80
C VAL A 134 -11.69 13.04 17.28
N TYR A 135 -11.97 11.91 16.62
CA TYR A 135 -13.33 11.58 16.18
C TYR A 135 -14.34 11.51 17.33
N ALA A 136 -13.97 10.94 18.48
CA ALA A 136 -14.83 10.93 19.65
C ALA A 136 -15.10 12.35 20.19
N GLN A 137 -14.09 13.22 20.24
CA GLN A 137 -14.25 14.61 20.66
C GLN A 137 -15.16 15.40 19.71
N LEU A 138 -15.03 15.17 18.40
CA LEU A 138 -15.91 15.77 17.40
C LEU A 138 -17.34 15.25 17.53
N SER A 139 -17.53 13.95 17.78
CA SER A 139 -18.85 13.35 17.95
C SER A 139 -19.57 13.85 19.20
N ASP A 140 -18.83 14.08 20.29
CA ASP A 140 -19.36 14.71 21.51
C ASP A 140 -19.71 16.19 21.26
N SER A 141 -18.97 16.87 20.38
CA SER A 141 -19.25 18.24 19.93
C SER A 141 -20.43 18.32 18.95
N GLU A 142 -20.72 17.23 18.24
CA GLU A 142 -21.88 17.07 17.35
C GLU A 142 -23.17 16.73 18.08
N ARG A 143 -23.15 16.53 19.41
CA ARG A 143 -24.39 16.55 20.18
C ARG A 143 -25.00 17.93 19.97
N PRO A 144 -26.07 18.06 19.16
CA PRO A 144 -26.55 19.38 18.78
C PRO A 144 -26.88 20.09 20.08
N PRO A 145 -26.28 21.28 20.37
CA PRO A 145 -26.74 22.06 21.50
C PRO A 145 -28.24 22.16 21.34
N ALA A 146 -29.00 21.79 22.39
CA ALA A 146 -30.46 21.83 22.36
C ALA A 146 -30.84 23.15 21.72
N ALA A 147 -31.46 23.10 20.54
CA ALA A 147 -31.45 24.22 19.60
C ALA A 147 -31.99 25.47 20.31
N ALA A 148 -31.06 26.30 20.78
CA ALA A 148 -31.37 27.51 21.49
C ALA A 148 -31.55 28.59 20.42
N PRO A 149 -32.44 29.56 20.65
CA PRO A 149 -32.49 30.74 19.80
C PRO A 149 -31.09 31.34 19.71
N MET A 150 -30.63 31.62 18.49
CA MET A 150 -29.30 32.16 18.25
C MET A 150 -29.43 33.66 17.97
N ARG A 151 -28.63 34.50 18.63
CA ARG A 151 -28.61 35.93 18.30
C ARG A 151 -28.20 36.11 16.84
N VAL A 152 -28.81 37.07 16.15
CA VAL A 152 -28.49 37.33 14.74
C VAL A 152 -27.01 37.70 14.54
N GLU A 153 -26.41 38.34 15.54
CA GLU A 153 -24.97 38.66 15.54
C GLU A 153 -24.10 37.40 15.58
N ASP A 154 -24.35 36.49 16.54
CA ASP A 154 -23.60 35.23 16.66
C ASP A 154 -23.71 34.38 15.39
N LEU A 155 -24.91 34.34 14.80
CA LEU A 155 -25.14 33.66 13.53
C LEU A 155 -24.31 34.29 12.40
N THR A 156 -24.27 35.62 12.33
CA THR A 156 -23.51 36.35 11.32
C THR A 156 -22.01 36.09 11.46
N GLN A 157 -21.48 36.13 12.69
CA GLN A 157 -20.07 35.84 12.96
C GLN A 157 -19.71 34.39 12.61
N SER A 158 -20.57 33.42 12.96
CA SER A 158 -20.40 32.01 12.60
C SER A 158 -20.38 31.79 11.08
N LEU A 159 -21.32 32.40 10.36
CA LEU A 159 -21.37 32.35 8.90
C LEU A 159 -20.12 32.95 8.25
N LEU A 160 -19.64 34.11 8.75
CA LEU A 160 -18.41 34.73 8.25
C LEU A 160 -17.19 33.84 8.48
N ALA A 161 -17.08 33.20 9.64
CA ALA A 161 -15.99 32.27 9.94
C ALA A 161 -16.02 31.06 9.00
N GLN A 162 -17.20 30.48 8.74
CA GLN A 162 -17.35 29.35 7.80
C GLN A 162 -17.01 29.74 6.37
N VAL A 163 -17.43 30.93 5.91
CA VAL A 163 -17.08 31.44 4.57
C VAL A 163 -15.57 31.67 4.46
N HIS A 164 -14.92 32.20 5.50
CA HIS A 164 -13.48 32.40 5.51
C HIS A 164 -12.71 31.07 5.46
N LEU A 165 -13.13 30.07 6.23
CA LEU A 165 -12.55 28.72 6.19
C LEU A 165 -12.72 28.08 4.80
N ALA A 166 -13.89 28.23 4.18
CA ALA A 166 -14.15 27.72 2.84
C ALA A 166 -13.27 28.41 1.78
N ASP A 167 -13.10 29.74 1.86
CA ASP A 167 -12.20 30.47 0.95
C ASP A 167 -10.74 30.05 1.15
N GLN A 168 -10.26 29.92 2.39
CA GLN A 168 -8.91 29.44 2.68
C GLN A 168 -8.67 28.03 2.13
N ALA A 169 -9.62 27.12 2.29
CA ALA A 169 -9.52 25.75 1.77
C ALA A 169 -9.43 25.73 0.24
N LEU A 170 -10.19 26.59 -0.44
CA LEU A 170 -10.15 26.72 -1.90
C LEU A 170 -8.82 27.33 -2.40
N VAL A 171 -8.29 28.31 -1.67
CA VAL A 171 -7.00 28.97 -1.96
C VAL A 171 -5.81 28.03 -1.75
N GLN A 172 -5.83 27.25 -0.66
CA GLN A 172 -4.77 26.28 -0.35
C GLN A 172 -4.83 25.03 -1.25
N GLY A 173 -6.01 24.74 -1.82
CA GLY A 173 -6.18 23.70 -2.81
C GLY A 173 -5.38 23.97 -4.09
N ARG A 174 -5.00 22.90 -4.80
CA ARG A 174 -4.24 22.97 -6.07
C ARG A 174 -4.95 23.75 -7.20
N THR A 175 -6.22 24.08 -7.02
CA THR A 175 -7.03 24.75 -8.04
C THR A 175 -6.89 26.28 -8.02
N GLY A 176 -6.38 26.86 -6.92
CA GLY A 176 -6.23 28.33 -6.77
C GLY A 176 -7.55 29.10 -6.87
N LEU A 177 -8.68 28.42 -6.66
CA LEU A 177 -10.01 29.03 -6.74
C LEU A 177 -10.25 29.94 -5.53
N ARG A 178 -11.07 30.98 -5.73
CA ARG A 178 -11.52 31.88 -4.67
C ARG A 178 -13.04 31.98 -4.69
N LEU A 179 -13.63 32.21 -3.52
CA LEU A 179 -15.05 32.54 -3.45
C LEU A 179 -15.24 33.96 -3.93
N GLY A 180 -16.00 34.12 -5.02
CA GLY A 180 -16.31 35.45 -5.54
C GLY A 180 -17.53 36.10 -4.88
N GLY A 181 -18.44 35.29 -4.35
CA GLY A 181 -19.62 35.71 -3.62
C GLY A 181 -20.26 34.53 -2.90
N VAL A 182 -20.95 34.80 -1.79
CA VAL A 182 -21.72 33.79 -1.06
C VAL A 182 -23.09 34.37 -0.76
N VAL A 183 -24.15 33.69 -1.20
CA VAL A 183 -25.52 34.06 -0.87
C VAL A 183 -26.01 33.10 0.20
N VAL A 184 -26.22 33.62 1.40
CA VAL A 184 -26.73 32.84 2.53
C VAL A 184 -28.21 33.16 2.72
N ASN A 185 -29.06 32.14 2.60
CA ASN A 185 -30.48 32.27 2.92
C ASN A 185 -30.74 31.60 4.26
N VAL A 186 -30.99 32.44 5.28
CA VAL A 186 -31.35 31.99 6.64
C VAL A 186 -32.86 32.09 6.80
N GLN A 187 -33.50 31.01 7.23
CA GLN A 187 -34.92 31.01 7.59
C GLN A 187 -35.09 30.52 9.02
N GLY A 188 -35.66 31.36 9.88
CA GLY A 188 -35.94 31.05 11.27
C GLY A 188 -37.09 31.91 11.79
N GLN A 189 -37.68 31.53 12.92
CA GLN A 189 -38.68 32.36 13.58
C GLN A 189 -37.95 33.46 14.35
N ALA A 190 -38.27 34.73 14.04
CA ALA A 190 -37.76 35.85 14.83
C ALA A 190 -38.27 35.74 16.28
N THR A 191 -37.35 35.80 17.23
CA THR A 191 -37.62 35.82 18.67
C THR A 191 -36.72 36.87 19.35
N GLN A 192 -36.89 37.05 20.66
CA GLN A 192 -35.96 37.83 21.48
C GLN A 192 -35.18 36.92 22.41
N LEU A 193 -33.85 37.12 22.46
CA LEU A 193 -32.98 36.51 23.45
C LEU A 193 -32.22 37.64 24.15
N GLU A 194 -32.42 37.77 25.46
CA GLU A 194 -31.74 38.80 26.29
C GLU A 194 -31.94 40.24 25.78
N GLY A 195 -33.10 40.52 25.18
CA GLY A 195 -33.45 41.85 24.65
C GLY A 195 -32.96 42.12 23.22
N GLU A 196 -32.23 41.18 22.60
CA GLU A 196 -31.74 41.27 21.23
C GLU A 196 -32.56 40.40 20.27
N LEU A 197 -32.57 40.76 18.99
CA LEU A 197 -33.18 39.96 17.94
C LEU A 197 -32.42 38.65 17.78
N ALA A 198 -33.14 37.54 17.92
CA ALA A 198 -32.63 36.19 17.74
C ALA A 198 -33.48 35.43 16.73
N LEU A 199 -32.92 34.37 16.17
CA LEU A 199 -33.60 33.43 15.31
C LEU A 199 -33.74 32.11 16.05
N ASP A 200 -34.99 31.67 16.22
CA ASP A 200 -35.33 30.36 16.74
C ASP A 200 -35.54 29.40 15.57
N PHE A 201 -34.71 28.36 15.55
CA PHE A 201 -34.75 27.30 14.55
C PHE A 201 -35.57 26.09 15.02
N THR A 202 -36.04 26.04 16.27
CA THR A 202 -36.79 24.87 16.79
C THR A 202 -38.23 24.80 16.30
N VAL A 203 -38.86 25.96 16.02
CA VAL A 203 -40.31 26.03 15.81
C VAL A 203 -40.71 25.81 14.33
N ALA A 204 -39.78 25.95 13.39
CA ALA A 204 -40.07 25.81 11.98
C ALA A 204 -40.14 24.33 11.55
N LYS A 205 -41.36 23.78 11.40
CA LYS A 205 -41.66 22.44 10.83
C LYS A 205 -41.29 22.27 9.34
N SER A 206 -40.33 23.02 8.81
CA SER A 206 -39.92 22.97 7.41
C SER A 206 -38.61 22.18 7.26
N PRO A 207 -38.49 21.26 6.28
CA PRO A 207 -37.36 20.33 6.16
C PRO A 207 -36.02 20.96 5.68
N SER A 208 -35.89 22.29 5.67
CA SER A 208 -34.65 22.96 5.23
C SER A 208 -34.50 24.34 5.88
N GLN A 209 -33.80 24.44 7.02
CA GLN A 209 -33.68 25.70 7.80
C GLN A 209 -32.45 26.55 7.47
N LEU A 210 -31.51 26.01 6.70
CA LEU A 210 -30.35 26.76 6.21
C LEU A 210 -30.00 26.26 4.83
N SER A 211 -30.02 27.13 3.83
CA SER A 211 -29.48 26.82 2.50
C SER A 211 -28.35 27.79 2.18
N LEU A 212 -27.16 27.23 2.01
CA LEU A 212 -25.98 27.94 1.55
C LEU A 212 -25.87 27.72 0.04
N ARG A 213 -25.98 28.80 -0.74
CA ARG A 213 -25.70 28.76 -2.17
C ARG A 213 -24.45 29.59 -2.43
N PHE A 214 -23.43 28.92 -2.96
CA PHE A 214 -22.20 29.57 -3.39
C PHE A 214 -22.37 29.93 -4.86
N ASP A 215 -22.41 31.23 -5.15
CA ASP A 215 -22.36 31.73 -6.52
C ASP A 215 -20.92 32.23 -6.76
N ALA A 216 -20.16 31.53 -7.59
CA ALA A 216 -18.82 31.99 -7.94
C ALA A 216 -18.92 33.37 -8.61
N ALA A 217 -18.31 34.43 -8.05
CA ALA A 217 -18.23 35.70 -8.78
C ALA A 217 -17.35 35.50 -10.01
N GLY A 218 -18.01 35.64 -11.15
CA GLY A 218 -17.52 35.12 -12.42
C GLY A 218 -18.65 34.46 -13.20
N GLY A 219 -19.84 35.05 -13.19
CA GLY A 219 -20.92 34.73 -14.14
C GLY A 219 -20.66 35.27 -15.55
N GLY A 220 -19.47 35.83 -15.82
CA GLY A 220 -18.92 35.73 -17.16
C GLY A 220 -18.61 34.26 -17.35
N SER A 221 -19.34 33.59 -18.27
CA SER A 221 -18.96 32.32 -18.89
C SER A 221 -17.47 32.11 -18.70
N ALA A 222 -17.07 31.06 -17.98
CA ALA A 222 -15.67 30.74 -17.77
C ALA A 222 -15.00 30.67 -19.14
N ALA A 223 -14.54 31.84 -19.62
CA ALA A 223 -13.50 31.98 -20.60
C ALA A 223 -12.36 31.36 -19.85
N ALA A 224 -12.22 30.05 -20.08
CA ALA A 224 -11.24 29.21 -19.46
C ALA A 224 -9.97 30.04 -19.46
N LEU A 225 -9.42 30.30 -18.26
CA LEU A 225 -8.00 30.65 -18.16
C LEU A 225 -7.31 29.79 -19.22
N PRO A 226 -6.60 30.39 -20.21
CA PRO A 226 -6.19 29.67 -21.41
C PRO A 226 -5.51 28.39 -20.95
N ARG A 227 -6.25 27.27 -21.03
CA ARG A 227 -5.75 25.99 -20.58
C ARG A 227 -4.66 25.70 -21.57
N GLU A 228 -3.43 25.59 -21.10
CA GLU A 228 -2.35 25.16 -21.98
C GLU A 228 -2.79 23.85 -22.64
N LEU A 229 -2.97 23.90 -23.95
CA LEU A 229 -3.38 22.75 -24.72
C LEU A 229 -2.10 21.98 -25.04
N ARG A 230 -2.10 20.69 -24.70
CA ARG A 230 -1.03 19.78 -25.07
C ARG A 230 -1.46 18.94 -26.25
N THR A 231 -0.53 18.68 -27.14
CA THR A 231 -0.76 17.80 -28.28
C THR A 231 -0.63 16.34 -27.84
N VAL A 232 -1.64 15.52 -28.13
CA VAL A 232 -1.59 14.08 -27.85
C VAL A 232 -0.51 13.42 -28.72
N PRO A 233 0.52 12.78 -28.13
CA PRO A 233 1.53 12.05 -28.90
C PRO A 233 0.95 10.75 -29.48
N ASP A 234 1.50 10.30 -30.61
CA ASP A 234 1.20 8.95 -31.13
C ASP A 234 1.93 7.89 -30.28
N VAL A 235 1.16 6.95 -29.74
CA VAL A 235 1.64 5.78 -28.99
C VAL A 235 1.24 4.45 -29.64
N THR A 236 0.71 4.49 -30.87
CA THR A 236 0.35 3.28 -31.62
C THR A 236 1.58 2.42 -31.88
N GLY A 237 1.46 1.11 -31.67
CA GLY A 237 2.56 0.13 -31.80
C GLY A 237 3.47 0.01 -30.59
N TYR A 238 3.32 0.85 -29.56
CA TYR A 238 4.07 0.72 -28.32
C TYR A 238 3.48 -0.31 -27.36
N THR A 239 4.31 -0.83 -26.46
CA THR A 239 3.86 -1.63 -25.32
C THR A 239 3.11 -0.77 -24.31
N GLU A 240 2.27 -1.38 -23.48
CA GLU A 240 1.53 -0.68 -22.40
C GLU A 240 2.44 0.25 -21.59
N THR A 241 3.59 -0.26 -21.15
CA THR A 241 4.57 0.46 -20.33
C THR A 241 5.15 1.67 -21.05
N LEU A 242 5.50 1.53 -22.33
CA LEU A 242 6.13 2.60 -23.09
C LEU A 242 5.11 3.68 -23.48
N ALA A 243 3.88 3.28 -23.84
CA ALA A 243 2.77 4.18 -24.08
C ALA A 243 2.44 5.03 -22.84
N ARG A 244 2.31 4.39 -21.66
CA ARG A 244 2.07 5.09 -20.39
C ARG A 244 3.16 6.11 -20.09
N ARG A 245 4.43 5.72 -20.24
CA ARG A 245 5.58 6.61 -19.99
C ARG A 245 5.58 7.83 -20.93
N LYS A 246 5.26 7.64 -22.22
CA LYS A 246 5.24 8.74 -23.19
C LYS A 246 4.08 9.72 -22.95
N LEU A 247 2.90 9.21 -22.57
CA LEU A 247 1.75 10.05 -22.21
C LEU A 247 2.03 10.84 -20.93
N GLN A 248 2.57 10.19 -19.89
CA GLN A 248 2.92 10.86 -18.63
C GLN A 248 4.02 11.91 -18.80
N ALA A 249 4.99 11.70 -19.70
CA ALA A 249 6.00 12.69 -20.02
C ALA A 249 5.40 13.97 -20.65
N GLN A 250 4.18 13.89 -21.21
CA GLN A 250 3.41 15.02 -21.72
C GLN A 250 2.35 15.51 -20.71
N GLY A 251 2.38 15.08 -19.45
CA GLY A 251 1.37 15.45 -18.46
C GLY A 251 -0.04 14.92 -18.77
N LEU A 252 -0.13 13.82 -19.54
CA LEU A 252 -1.38 13.13 -19.87
C LEU A 252 -1.49 11.82 -19.08
N ASP A 253 -2.72 11.42 -18.75
CA ASP A 253 -2.97 10.16 -18.06
C ASP A 253 -3.43 9.07 -19.04
N ALA A 254 -3.01 7.83 -18.79
CA ALA A 254 -3.24 6.70 -19.70
C ALA A 254 -4.27 5.73 -19.12
N GLN A 255 -5.45 5.67 -19.75
CA GLN A 255 -6.48 4.69 -19.44
C GLN A 255 -6.36 3.49 -20.39
N VAL A 256 -6.00 2.32 -19.84
CA VAL A 256 -5.73 1.12 -20.63
C VAL A 256 -6.98 0.25 -20.73
N LEU A 257 -7.39 -0.05 -21.96
CA LEU A 257 -8.46 -1.00 -22.27
C LEU A 257 -7.86 -2.21 -22.99
N ARG A 258 -8.05 -3.41 -22.43
CA ARG A 258 -7.57 -4.66 -23.03
C ARG A 258 -8.65 -5.28 -23.90
N SER A 259 -8.33 -5.55 -25.17
CA SER A 259 -9.23 -6.26 -26.09
C SER A 259 -8.85 -7.74 -26.13
N ALA A 260 -9.82 -8.64 -25.94
CA ALA A 260 -9.62 -10.09 -25.88
C ALA A 260 -9.44 -10.74 -27.27
N VAL A 261 -8.78 -10.06 -28.21
CA VAL A 261 -8.53 -10.62 -29.54
C VAL A 261 -7.34 -11.58 -29.45
N ALA A 262 -7.58 -12.85 -29.75
CA ALA A 262 -6.55 -13.88 -29.74
C ALA A 262 -5.39 -13.54 -30.71
N GLY A 263 -4.15 -13.65 -30.24
CA GLY A 263 -2.94 -13.41 -31.04
C GLY A 263 -2.41 -11.98 -31.05
N ALA A 264 -2.95 -11.12 -30.19
CA ALA A 264 -2.57 -9.71 -30.15
C ALA A 264 -1.41 -9.51 -29.14
N GLY A 265 -0.40 -8.75 -29.56
CA GLY A 265 0.98 -8.77 -29.04
C GLY A 265 1.24 -7.83 -27.87
N GLY A 266 0.23 -7.44 -27.08
CA GLY A 266 0.40 -6.55 -25.94
C GLY A 266 0.80 -5.12 -26.34
N VAL A 267 0.48 -4.71 -27.57
CA VAL A 267 0.79 -3.39 -28.12
C VAL A 267 -0.47 -2.55 -28.32
N VAL A 268 -0.32 -1.22 -28.27
CA VAL A 268 -1.41 -0.27 -28.51
C VAL A 268 -1.82 -0.34 -29.98
N ARG A 269 -3.09 -0.67 -30.22
CA ARG A 269 -3.69 -0.73 -31.57
C ARG A 269 -4.47 0.52 -31.91
N ARG A 270 -5.09 1.14 -30.91
CA ARG A 270 -5.90 2.35 -31.06
C ARG A 270 -5.70 3.26 -29.86
N GLN A 271 -5.76 4.55 -30.10
CA GLN A 271 -5.79 5.57 -29.05
C GLN A 271 -6.94 6.54 -29.31
N ALA A 272 -7.51 7.10 -28.24
CA ALA A 272 -8.51 8.15 -28.29
C ALA A 272 -8.31 9.12 -27.11
N PRO A 273 -8.12 10.44 -27.33
CA PRO A 273 -8.13 11.15 -28.61
C PRO A 273 -7.02 10.75 -29.59
N GLU A 274 -7.20 11.09 -30.87
CA GLU A 274 -6.22 10.79 -31.94
C GLU A 274 -4.91 11.56 -31.73
N ALA A 275 -3.83 11.03 -32.29
CA ALA A 275 -2.54 11.71 -32.25
C ALA A 275 -2.63 13.09 -32.93
N GLY A 276 -1.95 14.08 -32.37
CA GLY A 276 -1.98 15.46 -32.87
C GLY A 276 -3.15 16.29 -32.34
N MET A 277 -4.15 15.70 -31.69
CA MET A 277 -5.28 16.45 -31.15
C MET A 277 -4.84 17.28 -29.93
N PRO A 278 -5.22 18.57 -29.86
CA PRO A 278 -4.99 19.38 -28.67
C PRO A 278 -5.97 18.96 -27.57
N VAL A 279 -5.44 18.71 -26.37
CA VAL A 279 -6.21 18.33 -25.19
C VAL A 279 -5.81 19.20 -23.99
N PRO A 280 -6.71 19.41 -23.02
CA PRO A 280 -6.34 20.05 -21.76
C PRO A 280 -5.25 19.27 -21.02
N ASP A 281 -4.47 19.95 -20.21
CA ASP A 281 -3.58 19.31 -19.24
C ASP A 281 -4.29 18.24 -18.40
N ASN A 282 -3.59 17.15 -18.12
CA ASN A 282 -4.11 15.98 -17.40
C ASN A 282 -5.30 15.29 -18.07
N ALA A 283 -5.54 15.51 -19.36
CA ALA A 283 -6.55 14.76 -20.10
C ALA A 283 -6.22 13.25 -20.10
N GLN A 284 -7.28 12.45 -20.02
CA GLN A 284 -7.17 10.99 -20.13
C GLN A 284 -7.15 10.56 -21.60
N VAL A 285 -6.10 9.84 -21.98
CA VAL A 285 -5.98 9.18 -23.27
C VAL A 285 -6.28 7.70 -23.11
N ARG A 286 -7.32 7.23 -23.79
CA ARG A 286 -7.71 5.83 -23.81
C ARG A 286 -6.86 5.09 -24.84
N VAL A 287 -6.17 4.05 -24.41
CA VAL A 287 -5.39 3.17 -25.29
C VAL A 287 -5.99 1.78 -25.29
N VAL A 288 -6.26 1.25 -26.48
CA VAL A 288 -6.76 -0.11 -26.67
C VAL A 288 -5.59 -1.00 -27.02
N ILE A 289 -5.35 -1.99 -26.17
CA ILE A 289 -4.28 -2.96 -26.32
C ILE A 289 -4.86 -4.24 -26.92
N GLY A 290 -4.21 -4.69 -27.99
CA GLY A 290 -4.32 -6.03 -28.53
C GLY A 290 -2.93 -6.62 -28.52
#